data_AF-A0A7C5M1V9-F1
#
_entry.id   AF-A0A7C5M1V9-F1
#
_cell.length_a   1.000
_cell.length_b   1.000
_cell.length_c   1.000
_cell.angle_alpha   90.00
_cell.angle_beta   90.00
_cell.angle_gamma   90.00
#
_symmetry.space_group_name_H-M   'P 1'
#
loop_
_entity.id
_entity.type
_entity.pdbx_description
1 polymer ?
#
loop_
_entity_poly.entity_id
_entity_poly.type
_entity_poly.pdbx_seq_one_letter_code
_entity_poly.pdbx_strand_id
1 'polypeptide(L)' 'SSRIRHVPVVEEGRLRGLVSIGDVVKRIIADTEKEIDLLKEYIST' A
#
# COMPACT_ATOMS: atom_id res chain seq x y z
N SER A 1 -18.88 -1.51 -17.63
CA SER A 1 -18.21 -1.48 -16.32
C SER A 1 -16.73 -1.82 -16.53
N SER A 2 -15.80 -0.87 -16.35
CA SER A 2 -14.36 -1.12 -16.53
C SER A 2 -13.72 -1.46 -15.19
N ARG A 3 -13.13 -2.64 -15.06
CA ARG A 3 -12.34 -3.03 -13.89
C ARG A 3 -10.90 -2.56 -14.06
N ILE A 4 -10.60 -1.36 -13.56
CA ILE A 4 -9.23 -0.82 -13.57
C ILE A 4 -8.44 -1.46 -12.43
N ARG A 5 -7.33 -2.11 -12.76
CA ARG A 5 -6.46 -2.82 -11.77
C ARG A 5 -5.10 -2.16 -11.57
N HIS A 6 -4.76 -1.20 -12.42
CA HIS A 6 -3.49 -0.49 -12.41
C HIS A 6 -3.73 0.98 -12.68
N VAL A 7 -2.97 1.83 -12.02
CA VAL A 7 -2.99 3.29 -12.15
C VAL A 7 -1.60 3.75 -12.59
N PRO A 8 -1.47 4.54 -13.66
CA PRO A 8 -0.17 5.05 -14.09
C PRO A 8 0.34 6.13 -13.15
N VAL A 9 1.64 6.09 -12.87
CA VAL A 9 2.37 7.15 -12.17
C VAL A 9 3.11 7.96 -13.23
N VAL A 10 2.76 9.23 -13.34
CA VAL A 10 3.32 10.17 -14.32
C VAL A 10 3.99 11.32 -13.59
N GLU A 11 5.20 11.65 -14.00
CA GLU A 11 5.98 12.77 -13.47
C GLU A 11 6.61 13.52 -14.64
N GLU A 12 6.49 14.85 -14.66
CA GLU A 12 6.98 15.69 -15.76
C GLU A 12 6.46 15.26 -17.15
N GLY A 13 5.21 14.78 -17.21
CA GLY A 13 4.61 14.27 -18.45
C GLY A 13 5.18 12.93 -18.95
N ARG A 14 6.04 12.27 -18.17
CA ARG A 14 6.64 10.97 -18.49
C ARG A 14 6.08 9.87 -17.59
N LEU A 15 5.77 8.72 -18.17
CA LEU A 15 5.37 7.54 -17.41
C LEU A 15 6.58 7.03 -16.60
N ARG A 16 6.42 6.98 -15.28
CA ARG A 16 7.41 6.43 -14.34
C ARG A 16 7.13 4.97 -13.99
N GLY A 17 5.87 4.55 -14.03
CA GLY A 17 5.48 3.18 -13.72
C GLY A 17 3.98 3.01 -13.53
N LEU A 18 3.57 1.86 -13.02
CA LEU A 18 2.20 1.52 -12.69
C LEU A 18 2.11 1.09 -11.23
N VAL A 19 1.04 1.47 -10.55
CA VAL A 19 0.66 0.94 -9.24
C VAL A 19 -0.55 0.04 -9.41
N SER A 20 -0.48 -1.20 -8.94
CA SER A 20 -1.60 -2.12 -8.95
C SER A 20 -2.47 -1.98 -7.70
N ILE A 21 -3.71 -2.47 -7.77
CA ILE A 21 -4.54 -2.65 -6.59
C ILE A 21 -3.87 -3.54 -5.53
N GLY A 22 -3.05 -4.51 -5.96
CA GLY A 22 -2.31 -5.40 -5.05
C GLY A 22 -1.25 -4.66 -4.25
N ASP A 23 -0.58 -3.67 -4.85
CA ASP A 23 0.42 -2.84 -4.16
C ASP A 23 -0.22 -2.02 -3.04
N VAL A 24 -1.41 -1.48 -3.29
CA VAL A 24 -2.20 -0.74 -2.30
C VAL A 24 -2.62 -1.65 -1.15
N VAL A 25 -3.18 -2.83 -1.46
CA VAL A 25 -3.59 -3.81 -0.43
C VAL A 25 -2.40 -4.27 0.39
N LYS A 26 -1.25 -4.56 -0.25
CA LYS A 26 -0.03 -4.94 0.45
C LYS A 26 0.45 -3.86 1.40
N ARG A 27 0.35 -2.59 1.01
CA ARG A 27 0.71 -1.46 1.88
C ARG A 27 -0.19 -1.38 3.11
N ILE A 28 -1.50 -1.54 2.94
CA ILE A 28 -2.46 -1.53 4.05
C ILE A 28 -2.14 -2.64 5.05
N ILE A 29 -1.92 -3.87 4.56
CA ILE A 29 -1.55 -5.01 5.44
C ILE A 29 -0.28 -4.70 6.23
N ALA A 30 0.76 -4.20 5.56
CA ALA A 30 2.03 -3.87 6.20
C ALA A 30 1.90 -2.76 7.26
N ASP A 31 0.99 -1.80 7.06
CA ASP A 31 0.74 -0.74 8.05
C ASP A 31 -0.07 -1.29 9.24
N THR A 32 -1.06 -2.17 9.01
CA THR A 32 -1.80 -2.87 10.08
C THR A 32 -0.91 -3.79 10.92
N GLU A 33 -0.02 -4.55 10.29
CA GLU A 33 0.93 -5.44 11.00
C GLU A 33 1.82 -4.65 11.96
N LYS A 34 2.33 -3.48 11.53
CA LYS A 34 3.11 -2.60 12.39
C LYS A 34 2.32 -2.08 13.58
N GLU A 35 1.06 -1.68 13.37
CA GLU A 35 0.19 -1.22 14.46
C GLU A 35 -0.04 -2.32 15.49
N ILE A 36 -0.28 -3.56 15.04
CA ILE A 36 -0.41 -4.74 15.91
C ILE A 36 0.87 -4.96 16.71
N ASP A 37 2.03 -4.86 16.09
CA ASP A 37 3.30 -5.10 16.76
C ASP A 37 3.58 -4.04 17.84
N LEU A 38 3.27 -2.76 17.57
CA LEU A 38 3.35 -1.70 18.58
C LEU A 38 2.41 -1.94 19.77
N LEU A 39 1.18 -2.41 19.51
CA LEU A 39 0.24 -2.76 20.57
C LEU A 39 0.73 -3.95 21.42
N LYS A 40 1.36 -4.95 20.79
CA LYS A 40 1.96 -6.09 21.51
C LYS A 40 3.12 -5.65 22.39
N GLU A 41 3.99 -4.76 21.91
CA GLU A 41 5.10 -4.22 22.70
C GLU A 41 4.59 -3.46 23.92
N TYR A 42 3.54 -2.65 23.77
CA TYR A 42 2.94 -1.87 24.86
C TYR A 42 2.41 -2.75 26.01
N ILE A 43 1.78 -3.89 25.71
CA ILE A 43 1.23 -4.80 26.75
C ILE A 43 2.27 -5.75 27.34
N SER A 44 3.44 -5.90 26.71
CA SER A 44 4.54 -6.75 27.18
C SER A 44 5.48 -6.03 28.16
N THR A 45 5.22 -4.77 28.46
CA THR A 45 5.95 -3.94 29.44
C THR A 45 5.14 -3.84 30.73
#